data_AF-A0A0V0GKA0-F1
#
_entry.id   AF-A0A0V0GKA0-F1
#
_cell.length_a   1.000
_cell.length_b   1.000
_cell.length_c   1.000
_cell.angle_alpha   90.00
_cell.angle_beta   90.00
_cell.angle_gamma   90.00
#
_symmetry.space_group_name_H-M   'P 1'
#
loop_
_entity.id
_entity.type
_entity.pdbx_description
1 polymer ?
#
loop_
_entity_poly.entity_id
_entity_poly.type
_entity_poly.pdbx_seq_one_letter_code
_entity_poly.pdbx_strand_id
1 'polypeptide(L)'
;MDSGSVTPWADLPKELVEKIGSWPGSTQIDVLRLRAVCTTWRSAIPPFKNFPSLPLKLQVPIIPNDTDTFGSNPEFYLIDSTVYLIQPIDTNKPSSSSSRSGWLVKVMQTADGKLRVLNPLCHKAMDVTPEDVPNK
;
A
#
# COMPACT_ATOMS: atom_id res chain seq x y z
N MET A 1 11.47 -43.45 8.89
CA MET A 1 12.06 -42.12 8.69
C MET A 1 11.04 -41.31 7.92
N ASP A 2 10.22 -40.53 8.61
CA ASP A 2 9.27 -39.64 7.95
C ASP A 2 10.06 -38.60 7.18
N SER A 3 10.03 -38.72 5.85
CA SER A 3 10.48 -37.66 4.97
C SER A 3 9.43 -36.57 5.11
N GLY A 4 9.67 -35.60 6.00
CA GLY A 4 8.76 -34.48 6.21
C GLY A 4 8.50 -33.78 4.88
N SER A 5 7.34 -34.06 4.28
CA SER A 5 6.97 -33.46 3.01
C SER A 5 6.85 -31.96 3.23
N VAL A 6 7.66 -31.18 2.52
CA VAL A 6 7.55 -29.72 2.54
C VAL A 6 6.24 -29.36 1.87
N THR A 7 5.22 -29.00 2.65
CA THR A 7 3.96 -28.51 2.14
C THR A 7 4.16 -27.09 1.58
N PRO A 8 3.83 -26.84 0.29
CA PRO A 8 3.87 -25.50 -0.26
C PRO A 8 2.95 -24.56 0.53
N TRP A 9 3.38 -23.31 0.75
CA TRP A 9 2.55 -22.30 1.42
C TRP A 9 1.18 -22.10 0.76
N ALA A 10 1.09 -22.31 -0.56
CA ALA A 10 -0.16 -22.22 -1.31
C ALA A 10 -1.21 -23.26 -0.89
N ASP A 11 -0.77 -24.40 -0.34
CA ASP A 11 -1.62 -25.54 0.03
C ASP A 11 -2.00 -25.53 1.52
N LEU A 12 -1.69 -24.45 2.24
CA LEU A 12 -2.04 -24.30 3.65
C LEU A 12 -3.57 -24.28 3.82
N PRO A 13 -4.14 -25.05 4.77
CA PRO A 13 -5.56 -24.97 5.09
C PRO A 13 -6.02 -23.54 5.40
N LYS A 14 -7.21 -23.17 4.93
CA LYS A 14 -7.75 -21.80 5.06
C LYS A 14 -7.74 -21.28 6.49
N GLU A 15 -8.09 -22.12 7.47
CA GLU A 15 -8.09 -21.77 8.89
C GLU A 15 -6.70 -21.30 9.39
N LEU A 16 -5.63 -21.96 8.94
CA LEU A 16 -4.27 -21.55 9.30
C LEU A 16 -3.90 -20.23 8.63
N VAL A 17 -4.32 -20.02 7.39
CA VAL A 17 -4.09 -18.75 6.69
C VAL A 17 -4.82 -17.60 7.37
N GLU A 18 -6.05 -17.80 7.81
CA GLU A 18 -6.83 -16.82 8.58
C GLU A 18 -6.15 -16.51 9.92
N LYS A 19 -5.60 -17.53 10.61
CA LYS A 19 -4.85 -17.35 11.85
C LYS A 19 -3.55 -16.57 11.66
N ILE A 20 -2.84 -16.81 10.56
CA ILE A 20 -1.65 -16.04 10.18
C ILE A 20 -2.03 -14.58 9.87
N GLY A 21 -3.07 -14.36 9.06
CA GLY A 21 -3.52 -13.03 8.66
C GLY A 21 -4.13 -12.20 9.77
N SER A 22 -4.62 -12.83 10.85
CA SER A 22 -5.16 -12.15 12.04
C SER A 22 -4.13 -11.89 13.12
N TRP A 23 -2.84 -12.15 12.86
CA TRP A 23 -1.77 -11.87 13.82
C TRP A 23 -1.76 -10.38 14.20
N PRO A 24 -1.88 -10.02 15.50
CA PRO A 24 -2.04 -8.62 15.94
C PRO A 24 -0.87 -7.68 15.58
N GLY A 25 0.32 -8.23 15.33
CA GLY A 25 1.50 -7.47 14.94
C GLY A 25 1.66 -7.26 13.42
N SER A 26 0.70 -7.68 12.61
CA SER A 26 0.81 -7.57 11.15
C SER A 26 0.67 -6.12 10.70
N THR A 27 1.65 -5.61 9.95
CA THR A 27 1.57 -4.30 9.31
C THR A 27 0.75 -4.37 8.02
N GLN A 28 0.36 -3.20 7.48
CA GLN A 28 -0.27 -3.11 6.16
C GLN A 28 0.57 -3.83 5.07
N ILE A 29 1.89 -3.69 5.14
CA ILE A 29 2.82 -4.32 4.18
C ILE A 29 2.81 -5.84 4.34
N ASP A 30 2.74 -6.35 5.57
CA ASP A 30 2.65 -7.79 5.82
C ASP A 30 1.36 -8.35 5.24
N VAL A 31 0.22 -7.69 5.49
CA VAL A 31 -1.07 -8.10 4.90
C VAL A 31 -1.01 -8.10 3.37
N LEU A 32 -0.39 -7.09 2.76
CA LEU A 32 -0.21 -7.04 1.30
C LEU A 32 0.63 -8.21 0.79
N ARG A 33 1.75 -8.53 1.45
CA ARG A 33 2.63 -9.64 1.09
C ARG A 33 1.94 -10.99 1.22
N LEU A 34 1.21 -11.22 2.33
CA LEU A 34 0.47 -12.45 2.56
C LEU A 34 -0.63 -12.64 1.48
N ARG A 35 -1.35 -11.58 1.12
CA ARG A 35 -2.36 -11.59 0.05
C ARG A 35 -1.79 -11.69 -1.37
N ALA A 36 -0.47 -11.61 -1.52
CA ALA A 36 0.22 -11.78 -2.80
C ALA A 36 0.66 -13.23 -3.06
N VAL A 37 0.60 -14.12 -2.06
CA VAL A 37 1.05 -15.52 -2.18
C VAL A 37 0.25 -16.29 -3.23
N CYS A 38 -1.06 -16.41 -3.05
CA CYS A 38 -1.97 -17.05 -4.00
C CYS A 38 -3.41 -16.54 -3.81
N THR A 39 -4.33 -17.02 -4.66
CA THR A 39 -5.76 -16.65 -4.60
C THR A 39 -6.43 -17.10 -3.30
N THR A 40 -6.06 -18.27 -2.76
CA THR A 40 -6.55 -18.78 -1.47
C THR A 40 -6.15 -17.87 -0.32
N TRP A 41 -4.90 -17.40 -0.29
CA TRP A 41 -4.45 -16.47 0.74
C TRP A 41 -5.10 -15.10 0.61
N ARG A 42 -5.24 -14.63 -0.62
CA ARG A 42 -5.91 -13.36 -0.92
C ARG A 42 -7.38 -13.33 -0.48
N SER A 43 -8.08 -14.46 -0.56
CA SER A 43 -9.49 -14.58 -0.16
C SER A 43 -9.67 -14.86 1.34
N ALA A 44 -8.73 -15.56 1.97
CA ALA A 44 -8.74 -15.82 3.41
C ALA A 44 -8.39 -14.58 4.24
N ILE A 45 -7.48 -13.73 3.76
CA ILE A 45 -7.00 -12.57 4.51
C ILE A 45 -7.72 -11.32 4.03
N PRO A 46 -8.49 -10.64 4.91
CA PRO A 46 -9.19 -9.42 4.52
C PRO A 46 -8.20 -8.31 4.14
N PRO A 47 -8.61 -7.36 3.28
CA PRO A 47 -7.82 -6.15 3.06
C PRO A 47 -7.52 -5.43 4.36
N PHE A 48 -6.31 -4.87 4.47
CA PHE A 48 -5.97 -3.98 5.58
C PHE A 48 -6.90 -2.77 5.53
N LYS A 49 -7.68 -2.58 6.60
CA LYS A 49 -8.59 -1.44 6.73
C LYS A 49 -7.92 -0.41 7.63
N ASN A 50 -7.50 0.70 7.04
CA ASN A 50 -7.17 1.90 7.80
C ASN A 50 -8.48 2.43 8.41
N PHE A 51 -8.48 2.66 9.73
CA PHE A 51 -9.54 3.41 10.40
C PHE A 51 -8.98 4.79 10.79
N PRO A 52 -9.66 5.89 10.43
CA PRO A 52 -10.90 5.97 9.65
C PRO A 52 -10.71 5.52 8.19
N SER A 53 -11.79 5.12 7.53
CA SER A 53 -11.78 4.88 6.09
C SER A 53 -11.49 6.20 5.38
N LEU A 54 -10.45 6.19 4.55
CA LEU A 54 -10.07 7.33 3.71
C LEU A 54 -10.42 6.99 2.26
N PRO A 55 -10.76 7.99 1.43
CA PRO A 55 -10.82 9.43 1.73
C PRO A 55 -12.03 9.81 2.60
N LEU A 56 -11.82 10.65 3.62
CA LEU A 56 -12.85 11.10 4.56
C LEU A 56 -13.26 12.55 4.24
N LYS A 57 -14.52 12.78 3.91
CA LYS A 57 -15.08 14.13 3.74
C LYS A 57 -15.16 14.84 5.09
N LEU A 58 -14.43 15.94 5.22
CA LEU A 58 -14.43 16.78 6.41
C LEU A 58 -15.49 17.88 6.25
N GLN A 59 -16.39 17.97 7.23
CA GLN A 59 -17.26 19.13 7.39
C GLN A 59 -16.51 20.16 8.23
N VAL A 60 -15.85 21.11 7.57
CA VAL A 60 -15.17 22.20 8.26
C VAL A 60 -16.19 23.31 8.49
N PRO A 61 -16.50 23.70 9.73
CA PRO A 61 -17.35 24.86 9.99
C PRO A 61 -16.57 26.12 9.57
N ILE A 62 -16.95 26.68 8.43
CA ILE A 62 -16.39 27.94 7.96
C ILE A 62 -17.10 29.03 8.76
N ILE A 63 -16.35 29.77 9.59
CA ILE A 63 -16.86 30.99 10.20
C ILE A 63 -16.98 32.02 9.06
N PRO A 64 -18.19 32.50 8.73
CA PRO A 64 -18.36 33.44 7.65
C PRO A 64 -17.83 34.80 8.10
N ASN A 65 -16.58 35.09 7.79
CA ASN A 65 -16.08 36.45 7.78
C ASN A 65 -15.79 36.82 6.32
N ASP A 66 -16.54 37.81 5.87
CA ASP A 66 -16.51 38.47 4.58
C ASP A 66 -17.06 37.71 3.36
N THR A 67 -18.22 38.22 2.97
CA THR A 67 -18.72 38.37 1.59
C THR A 67 -17.62 38.25 0.53
N ASP A 68 -17.66 37.21 -0.31
CA ASP A 68 -17.83 37.36 -1.77
C ASP A 68 -17.57 36.07 -2.60
N THR A 69 -18.54 35.78 -3.49
CA THR A 69 -18.40 35.27 -4.88
C THR A 69 -18.49 33.77 -5.24
N PHE A 70 -18.47 32.77 -4.35
CA PHE A 70 -18.66 31.37 -4.80
C PHE A 70 -19.81 30.64 -4.09
N GLY A 71 -20.91 30.41 -4.81
CA GLY A 71 -22.12 29.72 -4.36
C GLY A 71 -21.99 28.22 -4.08
N SER A 72 -20.79 27.73 -3.79
CA SER A 72 -20.53 26.33 -3.41
C SER A 72 -19.71 26.30 -2.13
N ASN A 73 -20.25 25.67 -1.08
CA ASN A 73 -19.48 25.34 0.12
C ASN A 73 -18.25 24.51 -0.28
N PRO A 74 -17.01 24.93 0.03
CA PRO A 74 -15.84 24.16 -0.34
C PRO A 74 -15.83 22.81 0.39
N GLU A 75 -15.62 21.74 -0.37
CA GLU A 75 -15.53 20.39 0.19
C GLU A 75 -14.08 20.06 0.55
N PHE A 76 -13.85 19.65 1.79
CA PHE A 76 -12.54 19.20 2.25
C PHE A 76 -12.51 17.68 2.37
N TYR A 77 -11.43 17.06 1.92
CA TYR A 77 -11.21 15.62 2.06
C TYR A 77 -9.88 15.36 2.75
N LEU A 78 -9.91 14.52 3.78
CA LEU A 78 -8.71 13.90 4.34
C LEU A 78 -8.38 12.67 3.50
N ILE A 79 -7.13 12.55 3.06
CA ILE A 79 -6.64 11.48 2.20
C ILE A 79 -5.37 10.91 2.82
N ASP A 80 -5.20 9.58 2.83
CA ASP A 80 -3.92 8.97 3.18
C ASP A 80 -2.96 8.94 2.00
N SER A 81 -1.69 9.04 2.33
CA SER A 81 -0.63 8.77 1.37
C SER A 81 0.53 8.10 2.08
N THR A 82 1.11 7.11 1.43
CA THR A 82 2.24 6.33 1.95
C THR A 82 3.43 6.51 1.02
N VAL A 83 4.59 6.79 1.60
CA VAL A 83 5.85 6.84 0.86
C VAL A 83 6.55 5.49 1.02
N TYR A 84 6.81 4.83 -0.10
CA TYR A 84 7.55 3.58 -0.16
C TYR A 84 8.95 3.81 -0.72
N LEU A 85 9.95 3.17 -0.12
CA LEU A 85 11.25 2.95 -0.73
C LEU A 85 11.26 1.53 -1.29
N ILE A 86 11.22 1.41 -2.62
CA ILE A 86 11.29 0.14 -3.32
C ILE A 86 12.75 -0.12 -3.68
N GLN A 87 13.31 -1.21 -3.18
CA GLN A 87 14.68 -1.62 -3.45
C GLN A 87 14.71 -3.07 -3.96
N PRO A 88 15.55 -3.38 -4.95
CA PRO A 88 15.84 -4.76 -5.32
C PRO A 88 16.37 -5.54 -4.13
N ILE A 89 15.95 -6.80 -4.01
CA ILE A 89 16.50 -7.72 -3.01
C ILE A 89 17.78 -8.30 -3.62
N ASP A 90 18.93 -7.65 -3.35
CA ASP A 90 20.24 -8.15 -3.79
C ASP A 90 20.62 -9.40 -2.97
N THR A 91 20.19 -10.59 -3.42
CA THR A 91 20.55 -11.85 -2.74
C THR A 91 21.99 -12.30 -3.02
N ASN A 92 22.67 -11.71 -4.02
CA ASN A 92 23.93 -12.24 -4.56
C ASN A 92 25.12 -11.26 -4.60
N LYS A 93 25.04 -10.06 -3.99
CA LYS A 93 26.19 -9.13 -3.96
C LYS A 93 26.95 -9.16 -2.62
N PRO A 94 28.28 -9.31 -2.63
CA PRO A 94 29.09 -9.09 -1.43
C PRO A 94 28.98 -7.63 -0.97
N SER A 95 28.90 -7.44 0.33
CA SER A 95 28.48 -6.24 1.06
C SER A 95 29.31 -4.96 0.85
N SER A 96 30.19 -4.90 -0.15
CA SER A 96 31.25 -3.89 -0.26
C SER A 96 31.23 -3.02 -1.51
N SER A 97 30.23 -3.09 -2.41
CA SER A 97 30.19 -2.14 -3.53
C SER A 97 28.81 -1.78 -4.08
N SER A 98 28.69 -0.47 -4.31
CA SER A 98 27.69 0.28 -5.07
C SER A 98 26.32 0.47 -4.40
N SER A 99 26.06 1.73 -4.08
CA SER A 99 24.78 2.39 -3.79
C SER A 99 23.54 1.53 -4.06
N ARG A 100 22.82 1.14 -3.00
CA ARG A 100 21.48 0.56 -3.11
C ARG A 100 20.52 1.60 -3.68
N SER A 101 20.55 1.78 -5.00
CA SER A 101 19.61 2.63 -5.72
C SER A 101 18.21 2.04 -5.55
N GLY A 102 17.29 2.88 -5.09
CA GLY A 102 15.92 2.51 -4.80
C GLY A 102 15.00 3.61 -5.29
N TRP A 103 13.75 3.25 -5.53
CA TRP A 103 12.73 4.17 -5.98
C TRP A 103 11.94 4.65 -4.78
N LEU A 104 11.95 5.97 -4.55
CA LEU A 104 11.08 6.58 -3.56
C LEU A 104 9.79 7.01 -4.27
N VAL A 105 8.68 6.36 -3.91
CA VAL A 105 7.37 6.59 -4.53
C VAL A 105 6.34 6.93 -3.47
N LYS A 106 5.48 7.89 -3.74
CA LYS A 106 4.35 8.23 -2.88
C LYS A 106 3.07 7.70 -3.50
N VAL A 107 2.37 6.82 -2.81
CA VAL A 107 1.07 6.29 -3.25
C VAL A 107 -0.03 6.96 -2.45
N MET A 108 -1.10 7.38 -3.11
CA MET A 108 -2.29 7.93 -2.45
C MET A 108 -3.57 7.40 -3.10
N GLN A 109 -4.66 7.32 -2.33
CA GLN A 109 -6.00 7.02 -2.85
C GLN A 109 -6.83 8.31 -2.98
N THR A 110 -7.34 8.62 -4.17
CA THR A 110 -8.14 9.83 -4.40
C THR A 110 -9.59 9.68 -3.96
N ALA A 111 -10.31 10.80 -3.89
CA ALA A 111 -11.75 10.88 -3.57
C ALA A 111 -12.63 9.93 -4.41
N ASP A 112 -12.26 9.69 -5.67
CA ASP A 112 -12.92 8.77 -6.59
C ASP A 112 -12.46 7.30 -6.44
N GLY A 113 -11.70 6.98 -5.39
CA GLY A 113 -11.23 5.63 -5.07
C GLY A 113 -10.04 5.14 -5.88
N LYS A 114 -9.51 5.95 -6.82
CA LYS A 114 -8.36 5.56 -7.65
C LYS A 114 -7.05 5.70 -6.89
N LEU A 115 -6.10 4.80 -7.17
CA LEU A 115 -4.73 4.92 -6.66
C LEU A 115 -3.91 5.78 -7.63
N ARG A 116 -3.11 6.70 -7.08
CA ARG A 116 -2.14 7.49 -7.84
C ARG A 116 -0.75 7.33 -7.26
N VAL A 117 0.23 7.21 -8.15
CA VAL A 117 1.66 7.22 -7.80
C VAL A 117 2.22 8.60 -8.11
N LEU A 118 2.89 9.19 -7.12
CA LEU A 118 3.46 10.53 -7.18
C LEU A 118 4.94 10.49 -6.83
N ASN A 119 5.68 11.45 -7.37
CA ASN A 119 7.01 11.76 -6.87
C ASN A 119 6.88 12.37 -5.46
N PRO A 120 7.55 11.82 -4.44
CA PRO A 120 7.43 12.27 -3.05
C PRO A 120 8.01 13.68 -2.81
N LEU A 121 8.93 14.15 -3.66
CA LEU A 121 9.60 15.45 -3.49
C LEU A 121 8.87 16.58 -4.21
N CYS A 122 8.34 16.33 -5.41
CA CYS A 122 7.69 17.36 -6.22
C CYS A 122 6.17 17.20 -6.36
N HIS A 123 5.59 16.15 -5.77
CA HIS A 123 4.15 15.84 -5.80
C HIS A 123 3.54 15.68 -7.21
N LYS A 124 4.37 15.55 -8.25
CA LYS A 124 3.92 15.30 -9.63
C LYS A 124 3.51 13.85 -9.80
N ALA A 125 2.46 13.62 -10.59
CA ALA A 125 2.09 12.29 -11.02
C ALA A 125 3.25 11.62 -11.76
N MET A 126 3.53 10.38 -11.39
CA MET A 126 4.45 9.53 -12.12
C MET A 126 3.60 8.72 -13.09
N ASP A 127 3.90 8.85 -14.39
CA ASP A 127 3.45 7.86 -15.36
C ASP A 127 4.38 6.66 -15.18
N VAL A 128 3.93 5.68 -14.40
CA VAL A 128 4.71 4.47 -14.12
C VAL A 128 4.23 3.41 -15.10
N THR A 129 4.99 3.20 -16.17
CA THR A 129 4.74 2.06 -17.05
C THR A 129 5.35 0.79 -16.44
N PRO A 130 4.80 -0.40 -16.73
CA PRO A 130 5.39 -1.66 -16.26
C PRO A 130 6.87 -1.83 -16.68
N GLU A 131 7.26 -1.18 -17.78
CA GLU A 131 8.63 -1.14 -18.32
C GLU A 131 9.61 -0.39 -17.39
N ASP A 132 9.11 0.59 -16.62
CA ASP A 132 9.91 1.42 -15.71
C ASP A 132 10.23 0.71 -14.39
N VAL A 133 9.56 -0.42 -14.12
CA VAL A 133 9.82 -1.26 -12.97
C VAL A 133 11.03 -2.14 -13.30
N PRO A 134 12.13 -2.10 -12.52
CA PRO A 134 13.35 -2.83 -12.86
C PRO A 134 13.06 -4.32 -13.04
N ASN A 135 13.40 -4.83 -14.22
CA ASN A 135 13.37 -6.25 -14.51
C ASN A 135 14.31 -6.98 -13.55
N LYS A 136 13.81 -8.12 -13.05
CA LYS A 136 14.46 -9.02 -12.10
C LYS A 136 15.82 -9.52 -12.59
#